data_AF-A0A067G2C5-F1
#
_entry.id   AF-A0A067G2C5-F1
#
_cell.length_a   1.000
_cell.length_b   1.000
_cell.length_c   1.000
_cell.angle_alpha   90.00
_cell.angle_beta   90.00
_cell.angle_gamma   90.00
#
_symmetry.space_group_name_H-M   'P 1'
#
loop_
_entity.id
_entity.type
_entity.pdbx_description
1 polymer ?
#
loop_
_entity_poly.entity_id
_entity_poly.type
_entity_poly.pdbx_seq_one_letter_code
_entity_poly.pdbx_strand_id
1 'polypeptide(L)'
;YCADNPGLFKNADTAYVLAYSVILLNTDAHNPMVWPKMTKSDFVRMNAVNDAEECASTELLEEIYDSIVKEEIKMKDDVAKSSRQKQEGEERGGLVGILNLALPKQKSSTDTKSESEAIVKQTQAIFRNQGVKRGVFYTSNRIELVRPMVEAVGWPLLAAFSVTMEEGENKPRVALCMEGFKAGIHITQVLGMDTMRYAFLTSLVRFTFLHAPKEMRSKNVEALRTLLALCDTEPDSLQDTWNAVLECVSRLEFIMSTPAISATVMLGSNQISKDAVVQSLKELAGKPAEQVFVNSVKLPSDSIVEFFNALCGVSAEELRQTPARVFSLQKLVEISYYNMARIRMVWARIWSVLANHFISAGSHHDEKIAMYAIDSLRQLSMKYLERAELTNFTFQNDILKPFVVLIRNSRSETIRSLIVDCIVQMIKSKVGSIKSGWRSVFMIFTAAADDEVESIVESAFENVEQVILEHFDQVVGDCFMDCVNCLIRFANNKTSHRISLKAIALLRICEDRLAE
;
A
#
# COMPACT_ATOMS: atom_id res chain seq x y z
N TYR A 1 17.82 10.32 4.78
CA TYR A 1 18.05 11.76 4.53
C TYR A 1 17.38 12.66 5.56
N CYS A 2 16.05 12.81 5.60
CA CYS A 2 15.40 13.70 6.59
C CYS A 2 15.66 13.29 8.05
N ALA A 3 15.66 11.98 8.34
CA ALA A 3 16.01 11.46 9.67
C ALA A 3 17.46 11.77 10.07
N ASP A 4 18.37 11.84 9.10
CA ASP A 4 19.80 12.07 9.30
C ASP A 4 20.15 13.57 9.32
N ASN A 5 19.21 14.44 8.92
CA ASN A 5 19.40 15.90 8.83
C ASN A 5 18.23 16.66 9.50
N PRO A 6 18.04 16.50 10.83
CA PRO A 6 16.96 17.16 11.57
C PRO A 6 17.19 18.68 11.60
N GLY A 7 16.47 19.42 10.75
CA GLY A 7 16.56 20.88 10.63
C GLY A 7 16.71 21.39 9.20
N LEU A 8 17.12 20.52 8.25
CA LEU A 8 17.27 20.91 6.84
C LEU A 8 15.95 20.82 6.05
N PHE A 9 15.13 19.82 6.38
CA PHE A 9 13.79 19.65 5.82
C PHE A 9 12.81 19.38 6.95
N LYS A 10 11.75 20.21 7.08
CA LYS A 10 10.70 20.00 8.10
C LYS A 10 9.80 18.80 7.79
N ASN A 11 9.56 18.51 6.52
CA ASN A 11 8.76 17.38 6.08
C ASN A 11 9.54 16.55 5.03
N ALA A 12 9.16 15.28 4.86
CA ALA A 12 9.77 14.41 3.85
C ALA A 12 9.32 14.78 2.42
N ASP A 13 8.12 15.34 2.26
CA ASP A 13 7.55 15.69 0.96
C ASP A 13 8.42 16.75 0.23
N THR A 14 8.93 17.77 0.92
CA THR A 14 9.84 18.81 0.42
C THR A 14 11.14 18.18 -0.09
N ALA A 15 11.69 17.20 0.63
CA ALA A 15 12.90 16.50 0.20
C ALA A 15 12.66 15.67 -1.07
N TYR A 16 11.49 15.04 -1.21
CA TYR A 16 11.12 14.30 -2.42
C TYR A 16 10.88 15.21 -3.62
N VAL A 17 10.15 16.32 -3.44
CA VAL A 17 9.93 17.33 -4.48
C VAL A 17 11.28 17.87 -4.97
N LEU A 18 12.17 18.22 -4.04
CA LEU A 18 13.51 18.68 -4.38
C LEU A 18 14.31 17.62 -5.13
N ALA A 19 14.28 16.35 -4.71
CA ALA A 19 14.96 15.27 -5.41
C ALA A 19 14.46 15.09 -6.86
N TYR A 20 13.15 15.22 -7.09
CA TYR A 20 12.58 15.19 -8.43
C TYR A 20 13.01 16.39 -9.27
N SER A 21 12.96 17.59 -8.70
CA SER A 21 13.45 18.82 -9.33
C SER A 21 14.93 18.74 -9.70
N VAL A 22 15.75 18.10 -8.86
CA VAL A 22 17.17 17.84 -9.12
C VAL A 22 17.37 16.93 -10.33
N ILE A 23 16.58 15.85 -10.45
CA ILE A 23 16.63 14.95 -11.62
C ILE A 23 16.21 15.70 -12.90
N LEU A 24 15.17 16.54 -12.80
CA LEU A 24 14.70 17.36 -13.91
C LEU A 24 15.75 18.37 -14.35
N LEU A 25 16.39 19.06 -13.39
CA LEU A 25 17.49 19.99 -13.66
C LEU A 25 18.70 19.29 -14.27
N ASN A 26 19.06 18.10 -13.81
CA ASN A 26 20.17 17.33 -14.40
C ASN A 26 19.90 17.01 -15.88
N THR A 27 18.65 16.62 -16.19
CA THR A 27 18.22 16.37 -17.57
C THR A 27 18.20 17.66 -18.39
N ASP A 28 17.64 18.74 -17.85
CA ASP A 28 17.58 20.04 -18.52
C ASP A 28 18.98 20.58 -18.82
N ALA A 29 19.89 20.59 -17.85
CA ALA A 29 21.23 21.16 -17.98
C ALA A 29 22.08 20.38 -19.00
N HIS A 30 22.12 19.05 -18.91
CA HIS A 30 23.06 18.21 -19.67
C HIS A 30 22.52 17.60 -20.96
N ASN A 31 21.20 17.62 -21.21
CA ASN A 31 20.64 17.13 -22.46
C ASN A 31 20.77 18.18 -23.59
N PRO A 32 21.50 17.91 -24.70
CA PRO A 32 21.70 18.87 -25.78
C PRO A 32 20.42 19.23 -26.57
N MET A 33 19.35 18.45 -26.44
CA MET A 33 18.07 18.71 -27.14
C MET A 33 17.15 19.73 -26.44
N VAL A 34 17.46 20.12 -25.21
CA VAL A 34 16.62 21.03 -24.42
C VAL A 34 17.11 22.47 -24.56
N TRP A 35 16.27 23.34 -25.10
CA TRP A 35 16.50 24.79 -25.19
C TRP A 35 15.18 25.57 -25.14
N PRO A 36 15.08 26.69 -24.41
CA PRO A 36 16.10 27.30 -23.54
C PRO A 36 16.30 26.53 -22.22
N LYS A 37 17.50 26.63 -21.64
CA LYS A 37 17.84 25.99 -20.37
C LYS A 37 17.21 26.73 -19.19
N MET A 38 16.87 26.00 -18.13
CA MET A 38 16.33 26.56 -16.91
C MET A 38 17.37 27.42 -16.19
N THR A 39 17.02 28.67 -15.86
CA THR A 39 17.90 29.57 -15.13
C THR A 39 17.88 29.27 -13.62
N LYS A 40 18.91 29.70 -12.89
CA LYS A 40 18.98 29.57 -11.42
C LYS A 40 17.74 30.18 -10.74
N SER A 41 17.29 31.35 -11.19
CA SER A 41 16.09 32.01 -10.68
C SER A 41 14.80 31.22 -10.94
N ASP A 42 14.72 30.53 -12.08
CA ASP A 42 13.57 29.70 -12.41
C ASP A 42 13.54 28.44 -11.54
N PHE A 43 14.69 27.82 -11.28
CA PHE A 43 14.81 26.67 -10.41
C PHE A 43 14.43 26.98 -8.95
N VAL A 44 14.89 28.13 -8.43
CA VAL A 44 14.50 28.61 -7.08
C VAL A 44 13.00 28.88 -7.03
N ARG A 45 12.44 29.56 -8.03
CA ARG A 45 11.00 29.86 -8.09
C ARG A 45 10.14 28.60 -8.18
N MET A 46 10.60 27.56 -8.90
CA MET A 46 9.88 26.29 -9.04
C MET A 46 9.82 25.50 -7.73
N ASN A 47 10.83 25.65 -6.86
CA ASN A 47 10.93 24.92 -5.59
C ASN A 47 10.53 25.78 -4.37
N ALA A 48 10.30 27.08 -4.56
CA ALA A 48 9.74 27.97 -3.56
C ALA A 48 8.25 27.67 -3.36
N VAL A 49 7.90 27.11 -2.21
CA VAL A 49 6.50 26.90 -1.80
C VAL A 49 6.00 28.18 -1.11
N ASN A 50 4.71 28.50 -1.22
CA ASN A 50 4.11 29.71 -0.63
C ASN A 50 4.22 29.80 0.91
N ASP A 51 4.63 28.73 1.59
CA ASP A 51 4.89 28.73 3.03
C ASP A 51 6.42 28.75 3.28
N ALA A 52 6.93 29.89 3.75
CA ALA A 52 8.36 30.11 4.00
C ALA A 52 8.95 29.14 5.02
N GLU A 53 8.09 28.51 5.81
CA GLU A 53 8.48 27.55 6.83
C GLU A 53 8.61 26.10 6.34
N GLU A 54 8.09 25.75 5.15
CA GLU A 54 8.16 24.38 4.57
C GLU A 54 9.15 24.24 3.41
N CYS A 55 9.81 25.32 3.03
CA CYS A 55 10.74 25.37 1.89
C CYS A 55 12.18 25.03 2.29
N ALA A 56 12.96 24.49 1.35
CA ALA A 56 14.40 24.41 1.46
C ALA A 56 15.00 25.83 1.44
N SER A 57 16.08 26.09 2.19
CA SER A 57 16.68 27.43 2.19
C SER A 57 17.13 27.84 0.78
N THR A 58 16.97 29.13 0.46
CA THR A 58 17.33 29.65 -0.87
C THR A 58 18.80 29.41 -1.18
N GLU A 59 19.69 29.53 -0.19
CA GLU A 59 21.12 29.25 -0.35
C GLU A 59 21.39 27.79 -0.76
N LEU A 60 20.65 26.84 -0.19
CA LEU A 60 20.79 25.41 -0.51
C LEU A 60 20.32 25.13 -1.94
N LEU A 61 19.22 25.75 -2.39
CA LEU A 61 18.72 25.60 -3.76
C LEU A 61 19.70 26.15 -4.81
N GLU A 62 20.33 27.28 -4.51
CA GLU A 62 21.34 27.87 -5.39
C GLU A 62 22.62 27.02 -5.46
N GLU A 63 23.07 26.47 -4.33
CA GLU A 63 24.22 25.58 -4.27
C GLU A 63 23.97 24.27 -5.04
N ILE A 64 22.77 23.69 -4.89
CA ILE A 64 22.34 22.49 -5.64
C ILE A 64 22.32 22.78 -7.15
N TYR A 65 21.81 23.95 -7.56
CA TYR A 65 21.79 24.34 -8.97
C TYR A 65 23.21 24.43 -9.54
N ASP A 66 24.10 25.16 -8.85
CA ASP A 66 25.49 25.33 -9.30
C ASP A 66 26.24 24.00 -9.36
N SER A 67 25.99 23.12 -8.39
CA SER A 67 26.58 21.79 -8.34
C SER A 67 26.16 20.93 -9.53
N ILE A 68 24.85 20.85 -9.83
CA ILE A 68 24.32 20.01 -10.92
C ILE A 68 24.72 20.55 -12.29
N VAL A 69 24.68 21.87 -12.50
CA VAL A 69 25.11 22.46 -13.79
C VAL A 69 26.59 22.23 -14.02
N LYS A 70 27.41 22.22 -12.96
CA LYS A 70 28.84 21.98 -13.04
C LYS A 70 29.20 20.50 -13.21
N GLU A 71 28.52 19.61 -12.50
CA GLU A 71 28.80 18.17 -12.48
C GLU A 71 27.52 17.36 -12.74
N GLU A 72 27.51 16.66 -13.87
CA GLU A 72 26.41 15.78 -14.26
C GLU A 72 26.30 14.58 -13.31
N ILE A 73 25.08 14.33 -12.83
CA ILE A 73 24.77 13.12 -12.06
C ILE A 73 24.74 11.93 -13.03
N LYS A 74 25.74 11.06 -12.96
CA LYS A 74 25.86 9.84 -13.76
C LYS A 74 25.45 8.61 -12.96
N MET A 75 24.59 7.77 -13.53
CA MET A 75 24.24 6.47 -12.94
C MET A 75 25.36 5.46 -13.20
N LYS A 76 25.53 4.48 -12.29
CA LYS A 76 26.61 3.46 -12.37
C LYS A 76 26.68 2.69 -13.70
N ASP A 77 25.58 2.62 -14.45
CA ASP A 77 25.53 1.98 -15.76
C ASP A 77 26.13 2.81 -16.92
N ASP A 78 26.28 4.13 -16.74
CA ASP A 78 26.83 5.03 -17.78
C ASP A 78 28.35 5.05 -17.80
N VAL A 79 29.00 4.73 -16.68
CA VAL A 79 30.46 4.64 -16.58
C VAL A 79 31.00 3.49 -17.45
N ALA A 80 30.20 2.42 -17.62
CA ALA A 80 30.56 1.26 -18.44
C ALA A 80 30.48 1.51 -19.97
N LYS A 81 29.83 2.59 -20.42
CA LYS A 81 29.69 2.92 -21.85
C LYS A 81 30.68 3.95 -22.37
N SER A 82 31.38 4.67 -21.50
CA SER A 82 32.36 5.70 -21.92
C SER A 82 33.73 5.14 -22.33
N SER A 83 33.98 3.84 -22.19
CA SER A 83 35.26 3.19 -22.51
C SER A 83 35.29 2.38 -23.82
N ARG A 84 34.31 2.54 -24.71
CA ARG A 84 34.39 2.03 -26.09
C ARG A 84 34.50 3.18 -27.08
N GLN A 85 35.66 3.24 -27.74
CA GLN A 85 36.01 4.19 -28.79
C GLN A 85 34.93 4.31 -29.88
N LYS A 86 34.80 5.56 -30.35
CA LYS A 86 34.14 6.02 -31.58
C LYS A 86 34.07 4.98 -32.70
N GLN A 87 32.86 4.73 -33.18
CA GLN A 87 32.58 4.52 -34.61
C GLN A 87 31.32 5.31 -34.99
N GLU A 88 31.51 6.28 -35.89
CA GLU A 88 30.45 7.00 -36.58
C GLU A 88 29.81 6.09 -37.65
N GLY A 89 28.51 6.22 -37.85
CA GLY A 89 27.76 5.50 -38.88
C GLY A 89 26.24 5.72 -38.82
N GLU A 90 25.81 6.83 -39.42
CA GLU A 90 24.54 7.11 -40.12
C GLU A 90 23.16 6.88 -39.47
N GLU A 91 22.40 7.96 -39.52
CA GLU A 91 20.98 8.11 -39.21
C GLU A 91 20.06 7.30 -40.15
N ARG A 92 19.01 6.69 -39.58
CA ARG A 92 17.68 6.64 -40.22
C ARG A 92 16.56 6.32 -39.21
N GLY A 93 15.71 7.32 -38.99
CA GLY A 93 14.24 7.14 -38.93
C GLY A 93 13.56 6.84 -37.59
N GLY A 94 12.95 7.87 -37.00
CA GLY A 94 11.51 7.90 -36.70
C GLY A 94 10.92 7.02 -35.58
N LEU A 95 10.60 7.66 -34.44
CA LEU A 95 9.31 7.61 -33.72
C LEU A 95 8.67 6.28 -33.23
N VAL A 96 9.39 5.15 -33.12
CA VAL A 96 8.83 3.89 -32.55
C VAL A 96 9.62 3.35 -31.34
N GLY A 97 10.27 4.23 -30.55
CA GLY A 97 11.04 3.83 -29.36
C GLY A 97 10.42 4.23 -28.01
N ILE A 98 9.36 5.04 -28.02
CA ILE A 98 8.70 5.49 -26.80
C ILE A 98 7.69 4.41 -26.42
N LEU A 99 7.95 3.70 -25.32
CA LEU A 99 7.20 2.55 -24.76
C LEU A 99 7.65 1.17 -25.27
N ASN A 100 8.81 0.72 -24.81
CA ASN A 100 9.00 -0.71 -24.58
C ASN A 100 9.53 -0.97 -23.17
N LEU A 101 8.59 -1.30 -22.28
CA LEU A 101 8.74 -1.78 -20.90
C LEU A 101 9.34 -3.21 -20.88
N ALA A 102 10.54 -3.38 -21.40
CA ALA A 102 11.28 -4.64 -21.29
C ALA A 102 12.28 -4.55 -20.12
N LEU A 103 11.92 -5.22 -19.03
CA LEU A 103 12.78 -5.56 -17.89
C LEU A 103 14.22 -5.92 -18.34
N PRO A 104 15.28 -5.43 -17.66
CA PRO A 104 16.62 -5.86 -17.97
C PRO A 104 16.75 -7.36 -17.66
N LYS A 105 16.84 -8.18 -18.71
CA LYS A 105 17.33 -9.56 -18.60
C LYS A 105 18.77 -9.50 -18.09
N GLN A 106 18.96 -9.88 -16.82
CA GLN A 106 20.26 -10.20 -16.23
C GLN A 106 21.02 -11.17 -17.15
N LYS A 107 22.02 -10.65 -17.86
CA LYS A 107 23.10 -11.45 -18.45
C LYS A 107 24.23 -11.52 -17.45
N SER A 108 24.23 -12.60 -16.65
CA SER A 108 25.40 -13.39 -16.18
C SER A 108 25.05 -14.12 -14.87
N SER A 109 24.11 -15.06 -14.93
CA SER A 109 23.83 -16.02 -13.84
C SER A 109 24.31 -17.43 -14.16
N THR A 110 24.97 -17.64 -15.30
CA THR A 110 25.47 -18.94 -15.76
C THR A 110 26.87 -19.25 -15.23
N ASP A 111 27.76 -18.27 -15.15
CA ASP A 111 29.16 -18.52 -14.77
C ASP A 111 29.32 -18.75 -13.27
N THR A 112 28.63 -17.97 -12.42
CA THR A 112 28.64 -18.16 -10.95
C THR A 112 27.88 -19.41 -10.49
N LYS A 113 26.83 -19.83 -11.21
CA LYS A 113 26.14 -21.11 -10.95
C LYS A 113 27.01 -22.31 -11.33
N SER A 114 27.73 -22.22 -12.45
CA SER A 114 28.65 -23.28 -12.90
C SER A 114 29.78 -23.50 -11.87
N GLU A 115 30.36 -22.41 -11.36
CA GLU A 115 31.42 -22.49 -10.36
C GLU A 115 30.90 -22.98 -8.99
N SER A 116 29.75 -22.50 -8.52
CA SER A 116 29.15 -22.98 -7.27
C SER A 116 28.69 -24.44 -7.35
N GLU A 117 28.13 -24.87 -8.49
CA GLU A 117 27.77 -26.28 -8.73
C GLU A 117 29.00 -27.19 -8.81
N ALA A 118 30.11 -26.73 -9.41
CA ALA A 118 31.36 -27.48 -9.47
C ALA A 118 31.96 -27.66 -8.06
N ILE A 119 31.99 -26.60 -7.26
CA ILE A 119 32.47 -26.64 -5.88
C ILE A 119 31.57 -27.55 -5.02
N VAL A 120 30.24 -27.49 -5.17
CA VAL A 120 29.30 -28.35 -4.45
C VAL A 120 29.45 -29.81 -4.86
N LYS A 121 29.57 -30.13 -6.16
CA LYS A 121 29.78 -31.50 -6.65
C LYS A 121 31.12 -32.08 -6.19
N GLN A 122 32.18 -31.28 -6.24
CA GLN A 122 33.51 -31.69 -5.76
C GLN A 122 33.49 -31.93 -4.25
N THR A 123 32.82 -31.06 -3.49
CA THR A 123 32.65 -31.20 -2.04
C THR A 123 31.81 -32.44 -1.68
N GLN A 124 30.70 -32.69 -2.38
CA GLN A 124 29.86 -33.88 -2.20
C GLN A 124 30.58 -35.18 -2.56
N ALA A 125 31.43 -35.17 -3.61
CA ALA A 125 32.25 -36.34 -3.98
C ALA A 125 33.31 -36.68 -2.92
N ILE A 126 33.87 -35.66 -2.25
CA ILE A 126 34.81 -35.84 -1.14
C ILE A 126 34.08 -36.47 0.09
N PHE A 127 32.85 -36.06 0.37
CA PHE A 127 32.05 -36.62 1.46
C PHE A 127 31.58 -38.07 1.23
N ARG A 128 31.37 -38.49 -0.03
CA ARG A 128 30.87 -39.83 -0.35
C ARG A 128 31.93 -40.93 -0.28
N ASN A 129 33.21 -40.57 -0.45
CA ASN A 129 34.33 -41.51 -0.55
C ASN A 129 35.12 -41.72 0.76
N GLN A 130 34.85 -40.94 1.81
CA GLN A 130 35.47 -41.13 3.13
C GLN A 130 34.40 -41.14 4.21
N GLY A 131 34.24 -42.29 4.89
CA GLY A 131 33.42 -42.39 6.10
C GLY A 131 33.82 -41.34 7.13
N VAL A 132 32.85 -40.88 7.92
CA VAL A 132 32.88 -39.72 8.82
C VAL A 132 34.07 -39.74 9.78
N LYS A 133 35.23 -39.23 9.34
CA LYS A 133 36.26 -38.70 10.23
C LYS A 133 35.81 -37.29 10.60
N ARG A 134 35.77 -36.96 11.90
CA ARG A 134 35.45 -35.60 12.37
C ARG A 134 36.37 -34.62 11.63
N GLY A 135 35.79 -33.82 10.75
CA GLY A 135 36.53 -32.87 9.93
C GLY A 135 37.25 -31.84 10.82
N VAL A 136 38.38 -31.32 10.34
CA VAL A 136 38.98 -30.13 10.93
C VAL A 136 38.04 -28.96 10.64
N PHE A 137 37.46 -28.37 11.68
CA PHE A 137 36.63 -27.17 11.54
C PHE A 137 37.53 -25.95 11.36
N TYR A 138 37.30 -25.18 10.29
CA TYR A 138 37.99 -23.93 10.02
C TYR A 138 37.03 -22.77 10.26
N THR A 139 37.46 -21.78 11.06
CA THR A 139 36.69 -20.55 11.28
C THR A 139 37.12 -19.50 10.26
N SER A 140 36.16 -18.85 9.59
CA SER A 140 36.39 -17.76 8.65
C SER A 140 35.39 -16.64 8.89
N ASN A 141 35.85 -15.40 8.77
CA ASN A 141 35.04 -14.18 8.96
C ASN A 141 34.54 -13.59 7.64
N ARG A 142 34.71 -14.29 6.51
CA ARG A 142 34.28 -13.81 5.19
C ARG A 142 32.81 -14.10 4.95
N ILE A 143 32.01 -13.05 4.79
CA ILE A 143 30.55 -13.12 4.53
C ILE A 143 30.23 -13.89 3.23
N GLU A 144 31.12 -13.80 2.23
CA GLU A 144 30.99 -14.50 0.93
C GLU A 144 30.85 -16.02 1.06
N LEU A 145 31.41 -16.62 2.12
CA LEU A 145 31.34 -18.06 2.36
C LEU A 145 29.99 -18.50 2.96
N VAL A 146 29.23 -17.57 3.55
CA VAL A 146 28.01 -17.88 4.27
C VAL A 146 26.90 -18.33 3.31
N ARG A 147 26.75 -17.66 2.17
CA ARG A 147 25.70 -18.00 1.20
C ARG A 147 25.83 -19.43 0.64
N PRO A 148 26.99 -19.89 0.13
CA PRO A 148 27.15 -21.28 -0.31
C PRO A 148 26.93 -22.29 0.83
N MET A 149 27.32 -21.96 2.06
CA MET A 149 27.06 -22.83 3.22
C MET A 149 25.55 -22.99 3.46
N VAL A 150 24.80 -21.89 3.46
CA VAL A 150 23.35 -21.89 3.63
C VAL A 150 22.65 -22.57 2.45
N GLU A 151 23.11 -22.38 1.21
CA GLU A 151 22.57 -23.10 0.04
C GLU A 151 22.70 -24.62 0.17
N ALA A 152 23.81 -25.10 0.73
CA ALA A 152 24.06 -26.52 0.92
C ALA A 152 23.23 -27.15 2.06
N VAL A 153 23.06 -26.44 3.18
CA VAL A 153 22.41 -27.00 4.38
C VAL A 153 20.96 -26.55 4.57
N GLY A 154 20.53 -25.45 3.95
CA GLY A 154 19.25 -24.81 4.21
C GLY A 154 18.04 -25.69 3.87
N TRP A 155 18.03 -26.34 2.70
CA TRP A 155 16.94 -27.25 2.32
C TRP A 155 16.89 -28.53 3.19
N PRO A 156 18.03 -29.21 3.46
CA PRO A 156 18.05 -30.30 4.44
C PRO A 156 17.57 -29.89 5.84
N LEU A 157 17.95 -28.70 6.32
CA LEU A 157 17.51 -28.18 7.61
C LEU A 157 16.00 -27.92 7.62
N LEU A 158 15.46 -27.28 6.57
CA LEU A 158 14.03 -27.08 6.41
C LEU A 158 13.27 -28.41 6.47
N ALA A 159 13.73 -29.43 5.72
CA ALA A 159 13.13 -30.75 5.72
C ALA A 159 13.20 -31.41 7.12
N ALA A 160 14.35 -31.31 7.81
CA ALA A 160 14.51 -31.86 9.15
C ALA A 160 13.57 -31.19 10.17
N PHE A 161 13.42 -29.87 10.11
CA PHE A 161 12.48 -29.14 10.96
C PHE A 161 11.04 -29.53 10.64
N SER A 162 10.68 -29.67 9.36
CA SER A 162 9.34 -30.08 8.94
C SER A 162 8.97 -31.47 9.43
N VAL A 163 9.84 -32.47 9.25
CA VAL A 163 9.60 -33.83 9.74
C VAL A 163 9.48 -33.85 11.26
N THR A 164 10.34 -33.11 11.97
CA THR A 164 10.29 -33.01 13.43
C THR A 164 8.97 -32.39 13.91
N MET A 165 8.46 -31.40 13.17
CA MET A 165 7.18 -30.76 13.43
C MET A 165 5.98 -31.64 13.09
N GLU A 166 6.09 -32.59 12.15
CA GLU A 166 5.03 -33.54 11.82
C GLU A 166 4.96 -34.69 12.83
N GLU A 167 6.09 -35.36 13.09
CA GLU A 167 6.17 -36.60 13.88
C GLU A 167 6.25 -36.36 15.40
N GLY A 168 6.79 -35.22 15.84
CA GLY A 168 7.08 -34.97 17.25
C GLY A 168 6.05 -34.11 17.99
N GLU A 169 5.83 -34.40 19.27
CA GLU A 169 5.13 -33.52 20.24
C GLU A 169 6.03 -33.03 21.38
N ASN A 170 7.33 -33.32 21.29
CA ASN A 170 8.25 -33.02 22.36
C ASN A 170 8.54 -31.51 22.44
N LYS A 171 8.06 -30.85 23.49
CA LYS A 171 8.11 -29.38 23.65
C LYS A 171 9.49 -28.75 23.41
N PRO A 172 10.60 -29.25 23.98
CA PRO A 172 11.93 -28.67 23.74
C PRO A 172 12.41 -28.82 22.29
N ARG A 173 12.05 -29.93 21.61
CA ARG A 173 12.39 -30.11 20.20
C ARG A 173 11.61 -29.15 19.31
N VAL A 174 10.33 -28.95 19.60
CA VAL A 174 9.48 -27.97 18.90
C VAL A 174 10.04 -26.56 19.07
N ALA A 175 10.43 -26.16 20.28
CA ALA A 175 11.04 -24.86 20.54
C ALA A 175 12.34 -24.66 19.74
N LEU A 176 13.25 -25.65 19.75
CA LEU A 176 14.48 -25.61 18.94
C LEU A 176 14.19 -25.54 17.43
N CYS A 177 13.16 -26.24 16.94
CA CYS A 177 12.75 -26.14 15.55
C CYS A 177 12.24 -24.72 15.22
N MET A 178 11.47 -24.10 16.11
CA MET A 178 11.00 -22.72 15.92
C MET A 178 12.12 -21.69 15.91
N GLU A 179 13.10 -21.84 16.80
CA GLU A 179 14.34 -21.04 16.74
C GLU A 179 15.08 -21.25 15.42
N GLY A 180 15.14 -22.49 14.94
CA GLY A 180 15.70 -22.84 13.64
C GLY A 180 14.98 -22.18 12.47
N PHE A 181 13.63 -22.18 12.47
CA PHE A 181 12.83 -21.46 11.48
C PHE A 181 13.11 -19.96 11.53
N LYS A 182 13.11 -19.35 12.73
CA LYS A 182 13.38 -17.92 12.90
C LYS A 182 14.77 -17.54 12.37
N ALA A 183 15.81 -18.30 12.74
CA ALA A 183 17.17 -18.06 12.27
C ALA A 183 17.32 -18.30 10.76
N GLY A 184 16.65 -19.32 10.22
CA GLY A 184 16.63 -19.62 8.78
C GLY A 184 16.00 -18.50 7.95
N ILE A 185 14.89 -17.93 8.44
CA ILE A 185 14.21 -16.78 7.79
C ILE A 185 15.12 -15.54 7.83
N HIS A 186 15.72 -15.25 8.98
CA HIS A 186 16.63 -14.13 9.14
C HIS A 186 17.83 -14.23 8.20
N ILE A 187 18.57 -15.35 8.23
CA ILE A 187 19.79 -15.50 7.42
C ILE A 187 19.50 -15.47 5.92
N THR A 188 18.38 -16.06 5.48
CA THR A 188 17.99 -16.05 4.07
C THR A 188 17.52 -14.66 3.61
N GLN A 189 16.94 -13.85 4.50
CA GLN A 189 16.66 -12.45 4.23
C GLN A 189 17.96 -11.63 4.07
N VAL A 190 18.89 -11.74 5.01
CA VAL A 190 20.17 -11.00 4.99
C VAL A 190 21.00 -11.33 3.74
N LEU A 191 20.95 -12.58 3.27
CA LEU A 191 21.68 -13.04 2.10
C LEU A 191 20.95 -12.82 0.76
N GLY A 192 19.72 -12.29 0.77
CA GLY A 192 18.89 -12.10 -0.43
C GLY A 192 18.50 -13.42 -1.13
N MET A 193 18.25 -14.48 -0.34
CA MET A 193 17.86 -15.81 -0.84
C MET A 193 16.34 -15.98 -0.82
N ASP A 194 15.63 -15.21 -1.66
CA ASP A 194 14.16 -15.07 -1.61
C ASP A 194 13.41 -16.40 -1.69
N THR A 195 13.81 -17.31 -2.58
CA THR A 195 13.14 -18.62 -2.74
C THR A 195 13.22 -19.47 -1.48
N MET A 196 14.37 -19.50 -0.83
CA MET A 196 14.56 -20.29 0.39
C MET A 196 13.84 -19.63 1.57
N ARG A 197 13.92 -18.29 1.67
CA ARG A 197 13.16 -17.50 2.66
C ARG A 197 11.67 -17.80 2.57
N TYR A 198 11.11 -17.72 1.37
CA TYR A 198 9.71 -18.02 1.09
C TYR A 198 9.33 -19.45 1.51
N ALA A 199 10.20 -20.44 1.25
CA ALA A 199 9.95 -21.82 1.65
C ALA A 199 9.95 -22.02 3.17
N PHE A 200 10.86 -21.38 3.91
CA PHE A 200 10.84 -21.38 5.38
C PHE A 200 9.56 -20.73 5.92
N LEU A 201 9.18 -19.57 5.38
CA LEU A 201 8.00 -18.82 5.81
C LEU A 201 6.69 -19.57 5.54
N THR A 202 6.51 -20.07 4.32
CA THR A 202 5.29 -20.82 3.96
C THR A 202 5.17 -22.13 4.73
N SER A 203 6.30 -22.78 5.03
CA SER A 203 6.31 -23.96 5.91
C SER A 203 5.87 -23.59 7.34
N LEU A 204 6.40 -22.50 7.91
CA LEU A 204 5.99 -22.01 9.23
C LEU A 204 4.49 -21.66 9.28
N VAL A 205 3.99 -20.96 8.25
CA VAL A 205 2.56 -20.65 8.07
C VAL A 205 1.73 -21.94 8.05
N ARG A 206 2.14 -22.95 7.27
CA ARG A 206 1.42 -24.23 7.19
C ARG A 206 1.35 -24.94 8.55
N PHE A 207 2.41 -24.84 9.36
CA PHE A 207 2.44 -25.42 10.70
C PHE A 207 1.55 -24.70 11.73
N THR A 208 0.99 -23.53 11.43
CA THR A 208 -0.05 -22.92 12.30
C THR A 208 -1.34 -23.74 12.32
N PHE A 209 -1.61 -24.53 11.28
CA PHE A 209 -2.75 -25.45 11.14
C PHE A 209 -4.14 -24.84 11.38
N LEU A 210 -4.28 -23.53 11.19
CA LEU A 210 -5.53 -22.79 11.39
C LEU A 210 -6.65 -23.18 10.41
N HIS A 211 -6.34 -23.90 9.34
CA HIS A 211 -7.32 -24.44 8.39
C HIS A 211 -8.06 -25.69 8.91
N ALA A 212 -7.50 -26.39 9.89
CA ALA A 212 -8.09 -27.59 10.49
C ALA A 212 -8.01 -27.53 12.03
N PRO A 213 -8.87 -26.70 12.68
CA PRO A 213 -8.84 -26.51 14.13
C PRO A 213 -8.94 -27.81 14.95
N LYS A 214 -9.64 -28.81 14.41
CA LYS A 214 -9.84 -30.13 15.02
C LYS A 214 -8.53 -30.87 15.32
N GLU A 215 -7.55 -30.72 14.45
CA GLU A 215 -6.28 -31.44 14.50
C GLU A 215 -5.15 -30.61 15.12
N MET A 216 -5.44 -29.36 15.49
CA MET A 216 -4.46 -28.50 16.15
C MET A 216 -3.93 -29.14 17.43
N ARG A 217 -2.67 -28.85 17.73
CA ARG A 217 -1.99 -29.26 18.95
C ARG A 217 -1.15 -28.10 19.49
N SER A 218 -0.55 -28.29 20.67
CA SER A 218 0.30 -27.27 21.33
C SER A 218 1.46 -26.78 20.45
N LYS A 219 2.03 -27.64 19.60
CA LYS A 219 3.10 -27.26 18.66
C LYS A 219 2.65 -26.24 17.59
N ASN A 220 1.38 -26.28 17.18
CA ASN A 220 0.84 -25.33 16.20
C ASN A 220 0.67 -23.93 16.81
N VAL A 221 0.34 -23.87 18.10
CA VAL A 221 0.32 -22.62 18.86
C VAL A 221 1.73 -22.01 18.94
N GLU A 222 2.76 -22.84 19.13
CA GLU A 222 4.15 -22.37 19.16
C GLU A 222 4.61 -21.85 17.78
N ALA A 223 4.20 -22.50 16.69
CA ALA A 223 4.44 -22.02 15.33
C ALA A 223 3.78 -20.66 15.08
N LEU A 224 2.51 -20.50 15.50
CA LEU A 224 1.78 -19.23 15.41
C LEU A 224 2.44 -18.14 16.26
N ARG A 225 2.86 -18.44 17.49
CA ARG A 225 3.59 -17.51 18.35
C ARG A 225 4.88 -17.04 17.70
N THR A 226 5.64 -17.95 17.09
CA THR A 226 6.87 -17.65 16.37
C THR A 226 6.61 -16.75 15.17
N LEU A 227 5.55 -17.03 14.40
CA LEU A 227 5.15 -16.21 13.25
C LEU A 227 4.78 -14.78 13.67
N LEU A 228 3.98 -14.62 14.74
CA LEU A 228 3.60 -13.30 15.24
C LEU A 228 4.81 -12.55 15.83
N ALA A 229 5.74 -13.26 16.48
CA ALA A 229 6.98 -12.65 16.97
C ALA A 229 7.90 -12.19 15.82
N LEU A 230 7.92 -12.89 14.69
CA LEU A 230 8.62 -12.45 13.47
C LEU A 230 8.03 -11.14 12.92
N CYS A 231 6.69 -11.00 12.93
CA CYS A 231 6.02 -9.77 12.54
C CYS A 231 6.38 -8.57 13.43
N ASP A 232 6.78 -8.81 14.68
CA ASP A 232 7.20 -7.76 15.61
C ASP A 232 8.68 -7.41 15.50
N THR A 233 9.53 -8.42 15.32
CA THR A 233 10.99 -8.23 15.32
C THR A 233 11.54 -7.86 13.95
N GLU A 234 11.08 -8.51 12.88
CA GLU A 234 11.68 -8.42 11.55
C GLU A 234 10.62 -8.41 10.44
N PRO A 235 9.76 -7.37 10.39
CA PRO A 235 8.65 -7.31 9.44
C PRO A 235 9.10 -7.27 7.97
N ASP A 236 10.33 -6.80 7.70
CA ASP A 236 10.90 -6.73 6.35
C ASP A 236 11.27 -8.09 5.75
N SER A 237 11.33 -9.14 6.58
CA SER A 237 11.57 -10.51 6.12
C SER A 237 10.35 -11.13 5.43
N LEU A 238 9.16 -10.61 5.68
CA LEU A 238 7.90 -11.23 5.27
C LEU A 238 7.58 -10.96 3.80
N GLN A 239 7.77 -9.74 3.32
CA GLN A 239 7.58 -9.34 1.90
C GLN A 239 6.36 -10.00 1.24
N ASP A 240 6.59 -10.86 0.25
CA ASP A 240 5.61 -11.59 -0.54
C ASP A 240 4.74 -12.59 0.25
N THR A 241 5.04 -12.83 1.53
CA THR A 241 4.27 -13.72 2.41
C THR A 241 3.22 -13.02 3.26
N TRP A 242 3.10 -11.68 3.20
CA TRP A 242 2.10 -10.92 3.97
C TRP A 242 0.67 -11.45 3.82
N ASN A 243 0.27 -11.87 2.61
CA ASN A 243 -1.05 -12.45 2.38
C ASN A 243 -1.32 -13.67 3.26
N ALA A 244 -0.36 -14.58 3.34
CA ALA A 244 -0.48 -15.80 4.13
C ALA A 244 -0.47 -15.52 5.65
N VAL A 245 0.31 -14.53 6.09
CA VAL A 245 0.35 -14.09 7.48
C VAL A 245 -0.97 -13.45 7.91
N LEU A 246 -1.49 -12.52 7.11
CA LEU A 246 -2.74 -11.83 7.39
C LEU A 246 -3.95 -12.79 7.33
N GLU A 247 -3.90 -13.78 6.43
CA GLU A 247 -4.89 -14.85 6.41
C GLU A 247 -4.84 -15.69 7.70
N CYS A 248 -3.65 -15.98 8.23
CA CYS A 248 -3.52 -16.64 9.53
C CYS A 248 -4.13 -15.79 10.65
N VAL A 249 -3.87 -14.47 10.69
CA VAL A 249 -4.44 -13.58 11.69
C VAL A 249 -5.97 -13.53 11.59
N SER A 250 -6.52 -13.40 10.38
CA SER A 250 -7.97 -13.45 10.12
C SER A 250 -8.60 -14.78 10.57
N ARG A 251 -7.98 -15.91 10.24
CA ARG A 251 -8.47 -17.24 10.63
C ARG A 251 -8.39 -17.44 12.14
N LEU A 252 -7.33 -16.98 12.78
CA LEU A 252 -7.17 -17.03 14.24
C LEU A 252 -8.29 -16.26 14.94
N GLU A 253 -8.56 -15.03 14.50
CA GLU A 253 -9.66 -14.22 15.02
C GLU A 253 -10.99 -14.95 14.85
N PHE A 254 -11.27 -15.50 13.67
CA PHE A 254 -12.52 -16.20 13.40
C PHE A 254 -12.74 -17.43 14.28
N ILE A 255 -11.71 -18.24 14.50
CA ILE A 255 -11.77 -19.41 15.38
C ILE A 255 -12.08 -18.97 16.81
N MET A 256 -11.47 -17.87 17.29
CA MET A 256 -11.65 -17.38 18.66
C MET A 256 -12.97 -16.63 18.88
N SER A 257 -13.43 -15.88 17.89
CA SER A 257 -14.68 -15.11 17.94
C SER A 257 -15.91 -15.97 17.70
N THR A 258 -15.77 -17.17 17.11
CA THR A 258 -16.87 -18.10 16.86
C THR A 258 -16.84 -19.28 17.85
N PRO A 259 -17.70 -19.28 18.90
CA PRO A 259 -17.65 -20.31 19.95
C PRO A 259 -17.81 -21.74 19.41
N ALA A 260 -18.63 -21.92 18.37
CA ALA A 260 -18.84 -23.23 17.74
C ALA A 260 -17.56 -23.79 17.13
N ILE A 261 -16.72 -22.95 16.52
CA ILE A 261 -15.45 -23.37 15.91
C ILE A 261 -14.37 -23.51 16.98
N SER A 262 -14.30 -22.59 17.94
CA SER A 262 -13.43 -22.71 19.12
C SER A 262 -13.64 -24.04 19.86
N ALA A 263 -14.90 -24.49 19.99
CA ALA A 263 -15.23 -25.77 20.59
C ALA A 263 -14.69 -26.98 19.81
N THR A 264 -14.38 -26.83 18.51
CA THR A 264 -13.78 -27.90 17.71
C THR A 264 -12.27 -27.99 17.85
N VAL A 265 -11.61 -27.01 18.47
CA VAL A 265 -10.15 -27.03 18.66
C VAL A 265 -9.73 -28.27 19.47
N MET A 266 -8.72 -29.01 19.00
CA MET A 266 -8.25 -30.25 19.63
C MET A 266 -9.37 -31.29 19.89
N LEU A 267 -10.31 -31.46 18.96
CA LEU A 267 -11.45 -32.37 19.17
C LEU A 267 -10.97 -33.81 19.41
N GLY A 268 -11.44 -34.43 20.51
CA GLY A 268 -11.05 -35.79 20.90
C GLY A 268 -9.87 -35.87 21.87
N SER A 269 -9.28 -34.74 22.28
CA SER A 269 -8.23 -34.68 23.30
C SER A 269 -8.77 -34.39 24.71
N ASN A 270 -7.92 -34.54 25.74
CA ASN A 270 -8.28 -34.22 27.12
C ASN A 270 -8.70 -32.76 27.30
N GLN A 271 -9.74 -32.52 28.09
CA GLN A 271 -10.33 -31.20 28.31
C GLN A 271 -9.31 -30.17 28.82
N ILE A 272 -8.43 -30.55 29.76
CA ILE A 272 -7.38 -29.67 30.31
C ILE A 272 -6.42 -29.19 29.21
N SER A 273 -5.97 -30.10 28.34
CA SER A 273 -5.05 -29.77 27.24
C SER A 273 -5.72 -28.89 26.19
N LYS A 274 -6.99 -29.16 25.90
CA LYS A 274 -7.81 -28.35 25.00
C LYS A 274 -7.97 -26.93 25.53
N ASP A 275 -8.36 -26.78 26.80
CA ASP A 275 -8.58 -25.47 27.42
C ASP A 275 -7.29 -24.65 27.47
N ALA A 276 -6.14 -25.28 27.74
CA ALA A 276 -4.83 -24.62 27.70
C ALA A 276 -4.47 -24.09 26.30
N VAL A 277 -4.76 -24.86 25.24
CA VAL A 277 -4.50 -24.45 23.85
C VAL A 277 -5.44 -23.32 23.43
N VAL A 278 -6.74 -23.43 23.71
CA VAL A 278 -7.72 -22.38 23.40
C VAL A 278 -7.38 -21.08 24.14
N GLN A 279 -6.97 -21.16 25.41
CA GLN A 279 -6.53 -19.99 26.16
C GLN A 279 -5.29 -19.34 25.53
N SER A 280 -4.31 -20.15 25.11
CA SER A 280 -3.12 -19.64 24.42
C SER A 280 -3.45 -18.98 23.08
N LEU A 281 -4.38 -19.56 22.31
CA LEU A 281 -4.84 -18.97 21.04
C LEU A 281 -5.57 -17.65 21.27
N LYS A 282 -6.37 -17.55 22.33
CA LYS A 282 -7.05 -16.31 22.72
C LYS A 282 -6.06 -15.20 23.09
N GLU A 283 -4.98 -15.55 23.80
CA GLU A 283 -3.89 -14.61 24.09
C GLU A 283 -3.19 -14.13 22.82
N LEU A 284 -2.90 -15.04 21.88
CA LEU A 284 -2.29 -14.70 20.59
C LEU A 284 -3.21 -13.86 19.70
N ALA A 285 -4.52 -14.12 19.73
CA ALA A 285 -5.54 -13.37 19.00
C ALA A 285 -5.75 -11.94 19.53
N GLY A 286 -5.30 -11.66 20.76
CA GLY A 286 -5.34 -10.33 21.35
C GLY A 286 -4.16 -9.46 20.92
N LYS A 287 -3.35 -9.04 21.89
CA LYS A 287 -2.25 -8.10 21.68
C LYS A 287 -1.25 -8.51 20.59
N PRO A 288 -0.79 -9.77 20.49
CA PRO A 288 0.18 -10.17 19.46
C PRO A 288 -0.35 -10.02 18.03
N ALA A 289 -1.58 -10.44 17.78
CA ALA A 289 -2.24 -10.25 16.48
C ALA A 289 -2.45 -8.75 16.18
N GLU A 290 -2.86 -7.96 17.17
CA GLU A 290 -3.02 -6.51 17.00
C GLU A 290 -1.71 -5.81 16.64
N GLN A 291 -0.60 -6.25 17.25
CA GLN A 291 0.71 -5.66 17.02
C GLN A 291 1.16 -5.79 15.56
N VAL A 292 0.69 -6.81 14.83
CA VAL A 292 0.94 -6.95 13.37
C VAL A 292 0.42 -5.73 12.62
N PHE A 293 -0.79 -5.27 12.95
CA PHE A 293 -1.41 -4.11 12.33
C PHE A 293 -0.77 -2.80 12.78
N VAL A 294 -0.47 -2.66 14.07
CA VAL A 294 0.20 -1.46 14.62
C VAL A 294 1.60 -1.28 14.03
N ASN A 295 2.33 -2.38 13.81
CA ASN A 295 3.66 -2.34 13.21
C ASN A 295 3.66 -1.96 11.73
N SER A 296 2.50 -1.87 11.07
CA SER A 296 2.40 -1.38 9.69
C SER A 296 3.04 0.00 9.50
N VAL A 297 3.07 0.86 10.52
CA VAL A 297 3.71 2.18 10.48
C VAL A 297 5.24 2.08 10.35
N LYS A 298 5.85 1.00 10.83
CA LYS A 298 7.30 0.76 10.74
C LYS A 298 7.72 0.23 9.37
N LEU A 299 6.77 -0.24 8.55
CA LEU A 299 7.08 -0.83 7.25
C LEU A 299 7.67 0.22 6.28
N PRO A 300 8.65 -0.17 5.46
CA PRO A 300 9.15 0.66 4.37
C PRO A 300 8.10 0.90 3.29
N SER A 301 8.34 1.89 2.45
CA SER A 301 7.39 2.42 1.46
C SER A 301 6.89 1.39 0.43
N ASP A 302 7.68 0.38 0.08
CA ASP A 302 7.25 -0.67 -0.85
C ASP A 302 6.51 -1.80 -0.12
N SER A 303 7.05 -2.28 0.99
CA SER A 303 6.43 -3.34 1.81
C SER A 303 5.06 -2.96 2.35
N ILE A 304 4.81 -1.67 2.67
CA ILE A 304 3.50 -1.23 3.14
C ILE A 304 2.42 -1.35 2.05
N VAL A 305 2.78 -1.11 0.78
CA VAL A 305 1.82 -1.23 -0.33
C VAL A 305 1.47 -2.71 -0.54
N GLU A 306 2.45 -3.61 -0.43
CA GLU A 306 2.22 -5.06 -0.45
C GLU A 306 1.35 -5.52 0.71
N PHE A 307 1.58 -4.99 1.91
CA PHE A 307 0.77 -5.25 3.09
C PHE A 307 -0.71 -4.87 2.88
N PHE A 308 -0.98 -3.67 2.36
CA PHE A 308 -2.35 -3.23 2.06
C PHE A 308 -3.00 -4.06 0.95
N ASN A 309 -2.26 -4.42 -0.11
CA ASN A 309 -2.75 -5.33 -1.15
C ASN A 309 -3.16 -6.69 -0.58
N ALA A 310 -2.30 -7.27 0.26
CA ALA A 310 -2.56 -8.52 0.95
C ALA A 310 -3.80 -8.43 1.85
N LEU A 311 -3.93 -7.36 2.66
CA LEU A 311 -5.07 -7.19 3.55
C LEU A 311 -6.38 -6.98 2.80
N CYS A 312 -6.38 -6.21 1.70
CA CYS A 312 -7.53 -6.08 0.81
C CYS A 312 -7.91 -7.43 0.19
N GLY A 313 -6.93 -8.24 -0.23
CA GLY A 313 -7.16 -9.61 -0.72
C GLY A 313 -7.85 -10.51 0.33
N VAL A 314 -7.34 -10.51 1.56
CA VAL A 314 -7.95 -11.26 2.69
C VAL A 314 -9.35 -10.76 2.97
N SER A 315 -9.56 -9.44 3.02
CA SER A 315 -10.88 -8.84 3.20
C SER A 315 -11.86 -9.23 2.08
N ALA A 316 -11.41 -9.28 0.83
CA ALA A 316 -12.27 -9.68 -0.30
C ALA A 316 -12.66 -11.16 -0.24
N GLU A 317 -11.80 -12.03 0.30
CA GLU A 317 -12.15 -13.43 0.58
C GLU A 317 -13.14 -13.52 1.75
N GLU A 318 -12.94 -12.77 2.83
CA GLU A 318 -13.85 -12.72 3.98
C GLU A 318 -15.28 -12.29 3.60
N LEU A 319 -15.40 -11.27 2.76
CA LEU A 319 -16.69 -10.75 2.31
C LEU A 319 -17.44 -11.73 1.40
N ARG A 320 -16.72 -12.60 0.69
CA ARG A 320 -17.33 -13.65 -0.17
C ARG A 320 -17.86 -14.85 0.62
N GLN A 321 -17.54 -14.97 1.90
CA GLN A 321 -17.99 -16.07 2.73
C GLN A 321 -19.46 -15.90 3.15
N THR A 322 -20.10 -17.01 3.56
CA THR A 322 -21.47 -17.02 4.07
C THR A 322 -21.49 -17.67 5.47
N PRO A 323 -21.70 -16.91 6.56
CA PRO A 323 -21.90 -15.46 6.61
C PRO A 323 -20.64 -14.66 6.28
N ALA A 324 -20.82 -13.47 5.69
CA ALA A 324 -19.72 -12.58 5.35
C ALA A 324 -19.04 -12.05 6.61
N ARG A 325 -17.72 -12.03 6.61
CA ARG A 325 -16.91 -11.50 7.72
C ARG A 325 -16.36 -10.13 7.36
N VAL A 326 -16.35 -9.22 8.33
CA VAL A 326 -15.94 -7.82 8.14
C VAL A 326 -14.68 -7.45 8.92
N PHE A 327 -14.00 -8.42 9.55
CA PHE A 327 -12.85 -8.19 10.41
C PHE A 327 -11.72 -7.46 9.68
N SER A 328 -11.29 -7.97 8.53
CA SER A 328 -10.22 -7.33 7.76
C SER A 328 -10.64 -6.00 7.17
N LEU A 329 -11.94 -5.82 6.85
CA LEU A 329 -12.47 -4.53 6.41
C LEU A 329 -12.41 -3.47 7.52
N GLN A 330 -12.77 -3.84 8.76
CA GLN A 330 -12.63 -2.98 9.93
C GLN A 330 -11.15 -2.62 10.16
N LYS A 331 -10.25 -3.60 10.07
CA LYS A 331 -8.81 -3.38 10.21
C LYS A 331 -8.24 -2.46 9.14
N LEU A 332 -8.70 -2.56 7.88
CA LEU A 332 -8.29 -1.65 6.82
C LEU A 332 -8.57 -0.18 7.18
N VAL A 333 -9.72 0.10 7.79
CA VAL A 333 -10.08 1.46 8.22
C VAL A 333 -9.14 1.93 9.32
N GLU A 334 -8.94 1.10 10.36
CA GLU A 334 -8.07 1.42 11.50
C GLU A 334 -6.63 1.68 11.08
N ILE A 335 -6.00 0.77 10.33
CA ILE A 335 -4.61 0.93 9.91
C ILE A 335 -4.42 2.06 8.91
N SER A 336 -5.47 2.40 8.15
CA SER A 336 -5.43 3.54 7.24
C SER A 336 -5.14 4.80 8.02
N TYR A 337 -5.82 5.03 9.16
CA TYR A 337 -5.55 6.17 10.04
C TYR A 337 -4.10 6.21 10.53
N TYR A 338 -3.53 5.08 10.93
CA TYR A 338 -2.14 5.02 11.41
C TYR A 338 -1.11 5.39 10.32
N ASN A 339 -1.44 5.13 9.06
CA ASN A 339 -0.53 5.33 7.93
C ASN A 339 -0.83 6.62 7.13
N MET A 340 -1.87 7.38 7.46
CA MET A 340 -2.23 8.62 6.73
C MET A 340 -1.14 9.69 6.76
N ALA A 341 -0.26 9.69 7.77
CA ALA A 341 0.82 10.67 7.92
C ALA A 341 2.04 10.37 7.02
N ARG A 342 2.03 9.26 6.27
CA ARG A 342 3.12 8.91 5.34
C ARG A 342 3.22 9.94 4.20
N ILE A 343 4.38 9.88 3.54
CA ILE A 343 4.70 10.65 2.32
C ILE A 343 3.55 10.50 1.31
N ARG A 344 3.12 11.62 0.73
CA ARG A 344 1.91 11.70 -0.10
C ARG A 344 1.92 10.70 -1.27
N MET A 345 3.06 10.52 -1.93
CA MET A 345 3.20 9.57 -3.06
C MET A 345 3.02 8.11 -2.62
N VAL A 346 3.51 7.74 -1.44
CA VAL A 346 3.34 6.39 -0.89
C VAL A 346 1.88 6.18 -0.52
N TRP A 347 1.26 7.18 0.13
CA TRP A 347 -0.16 7.14 0.43
C TRP A 347 -1.03 7.04 -0.82
N ALA A 348 -0.70 7.75 -1.91
CA ALA A 348 -1.44 7.64 -3.17
C ALA A 348 -1.43 6.20 -3.73
N ARG A 349 -0.29 5.49 -3.62
CA ARG A 349 -0.20 4.06 -3.98
C ARG A 349 -1.07 3.19 -3.08
N ILE A 350 -1.04 3.41 -1.76
CA ILE A 350 -1.91 2.70 -0.80
C ILE A 350 -3.38 2.98 -1.10
N TRP A 351 -3.73 4.25 -1.33
CA TRP A 351 -5.09 4.68 -1.61
C TRP A 351 -5.63 4.07 -2.89
N SER A 352 -4.81 3.93 -3.95
CA SER A 352 -5.24 3.25 -5.17
C SER A 352 -5.73 1.82 -4.90
N VAL A 353 -5.10 1.11 -3.95
CA VAL A 353 -5.51 -0.24 -3.55
C VAL A 353 -6.79 -0.19 -2.72
N LEU A 354 -6.82 0.68 -1.71
CA LEU A 354 -7.97 0.86 -0.82
C LEU A 354 -9.23 1.30 -1.58
N ALA A 355 -9.11 2.26 -2.48
CA ALA A 355 -10.19 2.78 -3.30
C ALA A 355 -10.87 1.66 -4.10
N ASN A 356 -10.10 0.84 -4.80
CA ASN A 356 -10.64 -0.30 -5.54
C ASN A 356 -11.36 -1.29 -4.63
N HIS A 357 -10.80 -1.55 -3.44
CA HIS A 357 -11.42 -2.44 -2.46
C HIS A 357 -12.72 -1.89 -1.89
N PHE A 358 -12.76 -0.60 -1.49
CA PHE A 358 -13.96 0.06 -1.00
C PHE A 358 -15.06 0.16 -2.07
N ILE A 359 -14.71 0.34 -3.34
CA ILE A 359 -15.69 0.26 -4.45
C ILE A 359 -16.31 -1.14 -4.52
N SER A 360 -15.49 -2.19 -4.44
CA SER A 360 -15.97 -3.57 -4.44
C SER A 360 -16.84 -3.88 -3.22
N ALA A 361 -16.41 -3.48 -2.02
CA ALA A 361 -17.15 -3.70 -0.78
C ALA A 361 -18.44 -2.87 -0.69
N GLY A 362 -18.41 -1.63 -1.20
CA GLY A 362 -19.58 -0.75 -1.32
C GLY A 362 -20.60 -1.22 -2.35
N SER A 363 -20.21 -2.10 -3.27
CA SER A 363 -21.10 -2.73 -4.26
C SER A 363 -21.58 -4.13 -3.85
N HIS A 364 -21.36 -4.52 -2.60
CA HIS A 364 -21.68 -5.85 -2.09
C HIS A 364 -23.21 -6.11 -2.06
N HIS A 365 -23.61 -7.37 -2.20
CA HIS A 365 -25.03 -7.76 -2.22
C HIS A 365 -25.75 -7.53 -0.88
N ASP A 366 -25.02 -7.61 0.22
CA ASP A 366 -25.53 -7.25 1.56
C ASP A 366 -25.41 -5.73 1.76
N GLU A 367 -26.55 -5.06 1.86
CA GLU A 367 -26.63 -3.61 2.05
C GLU A 367 -25.91 -3.15 3.33
N LYS A 368 -25.90 -3.95 4.40
CA LYS A 368 -25.22 -3.54 5.65
C LYS A 368 -23.70 -3.42 5.46
N ILE A 369 -23.12 -4.33 4.68
CA ILE A 369 -21.70 -4.32 4.36
C ILE A 369 -21.38 -3.13 3.44
N ALA A 370 -22.23 -2.91 2.43
CA ALA A 370 -22.09 -1.77 1.53
C ALA A 370 -22.16 -0.43 2.29
N MET A 371 -23.15 -0.28 3.18
CA MET A 371 -23.29 0.89 4.05
C MET A 371 -22.06 1.09 4.93
N TYR A 372 -21.55 0.03 5.55
CA TYR A 372 -20.34 0.10 6.38
C TYR A 372 -19.12 0.54 5.57
N ALA A 373 -18.94 0.00 4.36
CA ALA A 373 -17.83 0.37 3.47
C ALA A 373 -17.91 1.84 3.03
N ILE A 374 -19.12 2.34 2.71
CA ILE A 374 -19.35 3.73 2.32
C ILE A 374 -19.12 4.69 3.49
N ASP A 375 -19.62 4.37 4.68
CA ASP A 375 -19.36 5.18 5.87
C ASP A 375 -17.86 5.19 6.23
N SER A 376 -17.20 4.04 6.10
CA SER A 376 -15.74 3.94 6.29
C SER A 376 -14.97 4.84 5.32
N LEU A 377 -15.36 4.82 4.04
CA LEU A 377 -14.81 5.70 3.01
C LEU A 377 -15.06 7.18 3.36
N ARG A 378 -16.23 7.52 3.92
CA ARG A 378 -16.56 8.87 4.38
C ARG A 378 -15.64 9.31 5.50
N GLN A 379 -15.44 8.48 6.51
CA GLN A 379 -14.59 8.80 7.66
C GLN A 379 -13.13 9.04 7.22
N LEU A 380 -12.59 8.17 6.36
CA LEU A 380 -11.23 8.31 5.84
C LEU A 380 -11.07 9.59 4.99
N SER A 381 -12.07 9.88 4.14
CA SER A 381 -12.08 11.08 3.30
C SER A 381 -12.14 12.35 4.13
N MET A 382 -13.02 12.41 5.14
CA MET A 382 -13.10 13.54 6.07
C MET A 382 -11.78 13.82 6.77
N LYS A 383 -11.09 12.77 7.24
CA LYS A 383 -9.80 12.92 7.90
C LYS A 383 -8.72 13.41 6.95
N TYR A 384 -8.70 12.91 5.72
CA TYR A 384 -7.68 13.29 4.75
C TYR A 384 -7.87 14.70 4.20
N LEU A 385 -9.13 15.17 4.08
CA LEU A 385 -9.45 16.55 3.71
C LEU A 385 -8.95 17.59 4.73
N GLU A 386 -8.59 17.18 5.95
CA GLU A 386 -7.92 18.07 6.92
C GLU A 386 -6.49 18.44 6.51
N ARG A 387 -5.88 17.68 5.59
CA ARG A 387 -4.53 17.97 5.08
C ARG A 387 -4.63 19.01 3.97
N ALA A 388 -3.83 20.06 4.09
CA ALA A 388 -3.73 21.07 3.05
C ALA A 388 -3.27 20.47 1.71
N GLU A 389 -3.98 20.84 0.64
CA GLU A 389 -3.61 20.48 -0.72
C GLU A 389 -2.54 21.43 -1.27
N LEU A 390 -1.41 20.82 -1.67
CA LEU A 390 -0.27 21.48 -2.30
C LEU A 390 -0.65 21.94 -3.71
N THR A 391 -0.11 23.08 -4.11
CA THR A 391 -0.28 23.64 -5.45
C THR A 391 0.17 22.62 -6.51
N ASN A 392 -0.65 22.40 -7.55
CA ASN A 392 -0.47 21.42 -8.65
C ASN A 392 -0.73 19.94 -8.33
N PHE A 393 -1.16 19.58 -7.12
CA PHE A 393 -1.62 18.22 -6.81
C PHE A 393 -3.15 18.18 -6.72
N THR A 394 -3.76 17.12 -7.27
CA THR A 394 -5.23 16.94 -7.30
C THR A 394 -5.69 15.74 -6.46
N PHE A 395 -5.09 15.52 -5.30
CA PHE A 395 -5.34 14.30 -4.53
C PHE A 395 -6.74 14.26 -3.92
N GLN A 396 -7.34 15.42 -3.62
CA GLN A 396 -8.69 15.45 -3.05
C GLN A 396 -9.72 14.95 -4.07
N ASN A 397 -9.46 15.18 -5.36
CA ASN A 397 -10.25 14.55 -6.41
C ASN A 397 -10.11 13.02 -6.36
N ASP A 398 -8.90 12.49 -6.23
CA ASP A 398 -8.66 11.04 -6.21
C ASP A 398 -9.28 10.33 -5.00
N ILE A 399 -9.37 10.99 -3.85
CA ILE A 399 -9.98 10.42 -2.65
C ILE A 399 -11.50 10.32 -2.74
N LEU A 400 -12.14 11.22 -3.49
CA LEU A 400 -13.59 11.26 -3.62
C LEU A 400 -14.11 10.48 -4.84
N LYS A 401 -13.26 10.15 -5.82
CA LYS A 401 -13.60 9.32 -7.00
C LYS A 401 -14.37 8.03 -6.66
N PRO A 402 -14.05 7.27 -5.58
CA PRO A 402 -14.82 6.07 -5.25
C PRO A 402 -16.30 6.33 -5.02
N PHE A 403 -16.71 7.47 -4.44
CA PHE A 403 -18.12 7.83 -4.29
C PHE A 403 -18.81 8.04 -5.64
N VAL A 404 -18.12 8.65 -6.61
CA VAL A 404 -18.62 8.84 -7.98
C VAL A 404 -18.93 7.50 -8.64
N VAL A 405 -18.03 6.51 -8.47
CA VAL A 405 -18.23 5.16 -9.02
C VAL A 405 -19.38 4.45 -8.32
N LEU A 406 -19.45 4.54 -6.99
CA LEU A 406 -20.48 3.88 -6.19
C LEU A 406 -21.88 4.40 -6.49
N ILE A 407 -22.10 5.72 -6.56
CA ILE A 407 -23.45 6.27 -6.81
C ILE A 407 -23.97 5.88 -8.20
N ARG A 408 -23.09 5.80 -9.21
CA ARG A 408 -23.45 5.41 -10.58
C ARG A 408 -23.76 3.91 -10.72
N ASN A 409 -23.10 3.07 -9.93
CA ASN A 409 -23.26 1.62 -10.01
C ASN A 409 -24.35 1.08 -9.07
N SER A 410 -24.73 1.85 -8.06
CA SER A 410 -25.64 1.39 -6.99
C SER A 410 -27.09 1.36 -7.46
N ARG A 411 -27.72 0.18 -7.33
CA ARG A 411 -29.15 0.00 -7.61
C ARG A 411 -30.05 0.28 -6.38
N SER A 412 -29.49 0.21 -5.17
CA SER A 412 -30.23 0.46 -3.93
C SER A 412 -30.37 1.96 -3.68
N GLU A 413 -31.62 2.42 -3.50
CA GLU A 413 -31.97 3.80 -3.12
C GLU A 413 -31.31 4.19 -1.80
N THR A 414 -31.35 3.32 -0.80
CA THR A 414 -30.74 3.55 0.52
C THR A 414 -29.24 3.86 0.39
N ILE A 415 -28.54 3.12 -0.47
CA ILE A 415 -27.10 3.32 -0.71
C ILE A 415 -26.86 4.67 -1.42
N ARG A 416 -27.64 5.00 -2.44
CA ARG A 416 -27.49 6.28 -3.17
C ARG A 416 -27.78 7.47 -2.25
N SER A 417 -28.83 7.40 -1.43
CA SER A 417 -29.13 8.40 -0.40
C SER A 417 -27.97 8.55 0.58
N LEU A 418 -27.44 7.44 1.09
CA LEU A 418 -26.30 7.47 2.02
C LEU A 418 -25.08 8.15 1.40
N ILE A 419 -24.77 7.89 0.13
CA ILE A 419 -23.64 8.54 -0.56
C ILE A 419 -23.84 10.05 -0.64
N VAL A 420 -25.04 10.51 -0.99
CA VAL A 420 -25.35 11.95 -1.01
C VAL A 420 -25.21 12.53 0.39
N ASP A 421 -25.79 11.91 1.42
CA ASP A 421 -25.69 12.35 2.82
C ASP A 421 -24.23 12.44 3.30
N CYS A 422 -23.39 11.47 2.92
CA CYS A 422 -21.96 11.48 3.22
C CYS A 422 -21.27 12.74 2.66
N ILE A 423 -21.53 13.07 1.39
CA ILE A 423 -20.92 14.23 0.73
C ILE A 423 -21.45 15.54 1.30
N VAL A 424 -22.76 15.61 1.56
CA VAL A 424 -23.39 16.76 2.24
C VAL A 424 -22.74 17.03 3.60
N GLN A 425 -22.51 15.98 4.40
CA GLN A 425 -21.83 16.12 5.69
C GLN A 425 -20.38 16.59 5.53
N MET A 426 -19.66 16.11 4.51
CA MET A 426 -18.28 16.56 4.24
C MET A 426 -18.23 18.05 3.90
N ILE A 427 -19.12 18.51 3.01
CA ILE A 427 -19.20 19.92 2.61
C ILE A 427 -19.46 20.79 3.84
N LYS A 428 -20.52 20.49 4.61
CA LYS A 428 -20.88 21.25 5.81
C LYS A 428 -19.75 21.33 6.84
N SER A 429 -18.93 20.28 6.94
CA SER A 429 -17.84 20.22 7.93
C SER A 429 -16.53 20.86 7.45
N LYS A 430 -16.26 20.84 6.14
CA LYS A 430 -14.91 21.07 5.58
C LYS A 430 -14.89 21.95 4.32
N VAL A 431 -15.95 22.73 4.05
CA VAL A 431 -16.09 23.54 2.82
C VAL A 431 -14.81 24.29 2.45
N GLY A 432 -14.23 25.07 3.36
CA GLY A 432 -13.02 25.87 3.12
C GLY A 432 -11.72 25.08 2.95
N SER A 433 -11.72 23.77 3.17
CA SER A 433 -10.57 22.88 2.94
C SER A 433 -10.66 22.15 1.60
N ILE A 434 -11.84 22.14 0.95
CA ILE A 434 -12.06 21.47 -0.33
C ILE A 434 -11.54 22.39 -1.45
N LYS A 435 -10.61 21.86 -2.25
CA LYS A 435 -10.04 22.48 -3.45
C LYS A 435 -10.32 21.57 -4.65
N SER A 436 -9.37 20.72 -5.08
CA SER A 436 -9.58 19.83 -6.24
C SER A 436 -10.70 18.81 -6.02
N GLY A 437 -11.09 18.57 -4.76
CA GLY A 437 -12.20 17.69 -4.38
C GLY A 437 -13.57 18.15 -4.91
N TRP A 438 -13.76 19.45 -5.15
CA TRP A 438 -15.02 19.99 -5.68
C TRP A 438 -15.43 19.35 -7.00
N ARG A 439 -14.46 19.02 -7.86
CA ARG A 439 -14.70 18.31 -9.12
C ARG A 439 -15.44 16.99 -8.88
N SER A 440 -14.97 16.17 -7.95
CA SER A 440 -15.64 14.91 -7.60
C SER A 440 -16.99 15.15 -6.94
N VAL A 441 -17.12 16.15 -6.08
CA VAL A 441 -18.39 16.54 -5.45
C VAL A 441 -19.46 16.85 -6.51
N PHE A 442 -19.15 17.72 -7.48
CA PHE A 442 -20.08 18.04 -8.56
C PHE A 442 -20.37 16.84 -9.47
N MET A 443 -19.40 15.95 -9.69
CA MET A 443 -19.65 14.70 -10.43
C MET A 443 -20.63 13.76 -9.70
N ILE A 444 -20.62 13.73 -8.36
CA ILE A 444 -21.57 12.96 -7.55
C ILE A 444 -22.95 13.60 -7.64
N PHE A 445 -23.07 14.91 -7.43
CA PHE A 445 -24.36 15.60 -7.54
C PHE A 445 -24.92 15.55 -8.96
N THR A 446 -24.06 15.59 -9.98
CA THR A 446 -24.47 15.36 -11.36
C THR A 446 -25.08 13.98 -11.56
N ALA A 447 -24.50 12.94 -10.95
CA ALA A 447 -25.07 11.59 -11.01
C ALA A 447 -26.39 11.49 -10.21
N ALA A 448 -26.49 12.18 -9.07
CA ALA A 448 -27.72 12.28 -8.27
C ALA A 448 -28.83 13.07 -8.98
N ALA A 449 -28.49 14.02 -9.86
CA ALA A 449 -29.47 14.79 -10.63
C ALA A 449 -30.25 13.92 -11.62
N ASP A 450 -29.65 12.83 -12.11
CA ASP A 450 -30.29 11.86 -13.01
C ASP A 450 -31.01 10.73 -12.23
N ASP A 451 -31.13 10.80 -10.90
CA ASP A 451 -31.79 9.78 -10.07
C ASP A 451 -33.32 9.81 -10.24
N GLU A 452 -33.96 8.64 -10.11
CA GLU A 452 -35.41 8.50 -10.20
C GLU A 452 -36.11 8.97 -8.92
N VAL A 453 -35.39 9.01 -7.79
CA VAL A 453 -35.93 9.31 -6.48
C VAL A 453 -35.85 10.82 -6.19
N GLU A 454 -37.01 11.48 -6.09
CA GLU A 454 -37.09 12.94 -5.90
C GLU A 454 -36.38 13.42 -4.62
N SER A 455 -36.42 12.67 -3.52
CA SER A 455 -35.74 13.07 -2.27
C SER A 455 -34.22 13.18 -2.40
N ILE A 456 -33.60 12.28 -3.18
CA ILE A 456 -32.16 12.29 -3.45
C ILE A 456 -31.81 13.51 -4.32
N VAL A 457 -32.61 13.78 -5.35
CA VAL A 457 -32.45 14.94 -6.23
C VAL A 457 -32.60 16.24 -5.44
N GLU A 458 -33.63 16.35 -4.58
CA GLU A 458 -33.87 17.54 -3.75
C GLU A 458 -32.71 17.78 -2.77
N SER A 459 -32.28 16.75 -2.04
CA SER A 459 -31.14 16.87 -1.11
C SER A 459 -29.86 17.30 -1.81
N ALA A 460 -29.55 16.71 -2.97
CA ALA A 460 -28.39 17.10 -3.76
C ALA A 460 -28.49 18.55 -4.26
N PHE A 461 -29.66 18.95 -4.77
CA PHE A 461 -29.87 20.29 -5.30
C PHE A 461 -29.79 21.38 -4.22
N GLU A 462 -30.42 21.18 -3.05
CA GLU A 462 -30.36 22.14 -1.94
C GLU A 462 -28.92 22.42 -1.49
N ASN A 463 -28.06 21.40 -1.49
CA ASN A 463 -26.65 21.59 -1.14
C ASN A 463 -25.85 22.28 -2.25
N VAL A 464 -26.17 22.03 -3.53
CA VAL A 464 -25.57 22.79 -4.65
C VAL A 464 -25.99 24.26 -4.59
N GLU A 465 -27.28 24.53 -4.32
CA GLU A 465 -27.82 25.89 -4.11
C GLU A 465 -27.08 26.60 -2.98
N GLN A 466 -26.91 25.94 -1.83
CA GLN A 466 -26.17 26.49 -0.69
C GLN A 466 -24.70 26.82 -1.05
N VAL A 467 -24.00 25.90 -1.71
CA VAL A 467 -22.59 26.10 -2.10
C VAL A 467 -22.43 27.29 -3.05
N ILE A 468 -23.30 27.45 -4.04
CA ILE A 468 -23.24 28.57 -4.99
C ILE A 468 -23.54 29.90 -4.31
N LEU A 469 -24.51 29.94 -3.40
CA LEU A 469 -24.92 31.18 -2.75
C LEU A 469 -23.90 31.63 -1.69
N GLU A 470 -23.45 30.71 -0.84
CA GLU A 470 -22.62 31.02 0.35
C GLU A 470 -21.11 30.88 0.10
N HIS A 471 -20.69 30.07 -0.87
CA HIS A 471 -19.29 29.67 -1.06
C HIS A 471 -18.80 29.77 -2.51
N PHE A 472 -19.37 30.71 -3.28
CA PHE A 472 -19.06 30.91 -4.71
C PHE A 472 -17.55 31.00 -4.97
N ASP A 473 -16.82 31.82 -4.21
CA ASP A 473 -15.38 32.09 -4.37
C ASP A 473 -14.51 30.82 -4.34
N GLN A 474 -14.97 29.76 -3.64
CA GLN A 474 -14.25 28.50 -3.56
C GLN A 474 -14.43 27.62 -4.82
N VAL A 475 -15.46 27.91 -5.63
CA VAL A 475 -15.87 27.15 -6.80
C VAL A 475 -15.42 27.80 -8.12
N VAL A 476 -15.29 29.14 -8.18
CA VAL A 476 -15.02 29.90 -9.42
C VAL A 476 -13.69 29.56 -10.12
N GLY A 477 -12.75 28.90 -9.44
CA GLY A 477 -11.47 28.47 -10.02
C GLY A 477 -11.58 27.27 -10.96
N ASP A 478 -10.74 26.26 -10.73
CA ASP A 478 -10.57 25.13 -11.65
C ASP A 478 -11.81 24.20 -11.80
N CYS A 479 -12.82 24.34 -10.94
CA CYS A 479 -14.00 23.46 -10.90
C CYS A 479 -15.30 24.12 -11.35
N PHE A 480 -15.26 25.39 -11.80
CA PHE A 480 -16.45 26.12 -12.22
C PHE A 480 -17.20 25.42 -13.38
N MET A 481 -16.47 24.86 -14.35
CA MET A 481 -17.07 24.10 -15.45
C MET A 481 -17.82 22.85 -14.97
N ASP A 482 -17.33 22.16 -13.94
CA ASP A 482 -18.02 21.01 -13.35
C ASP A 482 -19.31 21.44 -12.62
N CYS A 483 -19.29 22.61 -11.97
CA CYS A 483 -20.47 23.23 -11.35
C CYS A 483 -21.55 23.57 -12.38
N VAL A 484 -21.18 24.24 -13.49
CA VAL A 484 -22.11 24.57 -14.58
C VAL A 484 -22.70 23.31 -15.20
N ASN A 485 -21.89 22.28 -15.47
CA ASN A 485 -22.36 21.00 -15.98
C ASN A 485 -23.36 20.33 -15.03
N CYS A 486 -23.12 20.43 -13.71
CA CYS A 486 -24.02 19.92 -12.69
C CYS A 486 -25.38 20.66 -12.73
N LEU A 487 -25.38 21.99 -12.80
CA LEU A 487 -26.60 22.79 -12.90
C LEU A 487 -27.38 22.52 -14.20
N ILE A 488 -26.69 22.36 -15.33
CA ILE A 488 -27.30 22.00 -16.62
C ILE A 488 -28.04 20.66 -16.51
N ARG A 489 -27.51 19.72 -15.73
CA ARG A 489 -28.15 18.42 -15.50
C ARG A 489 -29.40 18.55 -14.64
N PHE A 490 -29.35 19.34 -13.57
CA PHE A 490 -30.54 19.67 -12.79
C PHE A 490 -31.59 20.44 -13.59
N ALA A 491 -31.18 21.32 -14.51
CA ALA A 491 -32.08 22.08 -15.39
C ALA A 491 -32.81 21.19 -16.41
N ASN A 492 -32.21 20.06 -16.79
CA ASN A 492 -32.79 19.07 -17.71
C ASN A 492 -33.48 17.91 -16.98
N ASN A 493 -33.67 18.01 -15.67
CA ASN A 493 -34.24 16.92 -14.90
C ASN A 493 -35.74 16.74 -15.22
N LYS A 494 -36.13 15.50 -15.51
CA LYS A 494 -37.50 15.13 -15.91
C LYS A 494 -38.44 14.91 -14.72
N THR A 495 -37.91 14.69 -13.51
CA THR A 495 -38.72 14.33 -12.34
C THR A 495 -39.31 15.57 -11.66
N SER A 496 -38.51 16.62 -11.42
CA SER A 496 -38.96 17.83 -10.71
C SER A 496 -38.78 19.11 -11.54
N HIS A 497 -39.91 19.63 -12.05
CA HIS A 497 -39.94 20.89 -12.82
C HIS A 497 -39.54 22.10 -11.96
N ARG A 498 -39.81 22.04 -10.65
CA ARG A 498 -39.44 23.09 -9.69
C ARG A 498 -37.92 23.23 -9.58
N ILE A 499 -37.21 22.11 -9.44
CA ILE A 499 -35.74 22.07 -9.39
C ILE A 499 -35.15 22.58 -10.70
N SER A 500 -35.72 22.17 -11.84
CA SER A 500 -35.27 22.60 -13.16
C SER A 500 -35.32 24.14 -13.32
N LEU A 501 -36.42 24.78 -12.89
CA LEU A 501 -36.54 26.24 -12.93
C LEU A 501 -35.56 26.94 -11.97
N LYS A 502 -35.39 26.40 -10.76
CA LYS A 502 -34.41 26.94 -9.80
C LYS A 502 -32.97 26.82 -10.32
N ALA A 503 -32.62 25.71 -10.98
CA ALA A 503 -31.30 25.50 -11.56
C ALA A 503 -30.98 26.54 -12.65
N ILE A 504 -31.96 26.89 -13.48
CA ILE A 504 -31.82 27.95 -14.50
C ILE A 504 -31.61 29.32 -13.82
N ALA A 505 -32.32 29.61 -12.73
CA ALA A 505 -32.11 30.83 -11.97
C ALA A 505 -30.70 30.89 -11.35
N LEU A 506 -30.19 29.78 -10.80
CA LEU A 506 -28.82 29.70 -10.28
C LEU A 506 -27.76 29.87 -11.36
N LEU A 507 -27.98 29.35 -12.57
CA LEU A 507 -27.06 29.59 -13.70
C LEU A 507 -26.94 31.08 -14.03
N ARG A 508 -28.05 31.82 -13.98
CA ARG A 508 -28.05 33.27 -14.18
C ARG A 508 -27.33 34.00 -13.05
N ILE A 509 -27.52 33.57 -11.80
CA ILE A 509 -26.77 34.11 -10.65
C ILE A 509 -25.27 33.87 -10.81
N CYS A 510 -24.87 32.70 -11.31
CA CYS A 510 -23.46 32.41 -11.59
C CYS A 510 -22.90 33.34 -12.68
N GLU A 511 -23.68 33.61 -13.74
CA GLU A 511 -23.31 34.58 -14.79
C GLU A 511 -23.10 35.98 -14.22
N ASP A 512 -24.06 36.48 -13.42
CA ASP A 512 -23.98 37.82 -12.82
C ASP A 512 -22.76 37.94 -11.88
N ARG A 513 -22.48 36.92 -11.05
CA ARG A 513 -21.33 36.89 -10.14
C ARG A 513 -19.97 36.70 -10.81
N LEU A 514 -19.94 36.20 -12.05
CA LEU A 514 -18.71 36.10 -12.85
C LEU A 514 -18.39 37.38 -13.60
N ALA A 515 -19.40 38.22 -13.82
CA ALA A 515 -19.26 39.52 -14.47
C ALA A 515 -18.79 40.62 -13.50
N GLU A 516 -19.01 40.43 -12.19
CA GLU A 516 -18.44 41.22 -11.09
C GLU A 516 -16.97 40.84 -10.82
#